data_AF-A0A8W8NQJ7-F1
#
_entry.id   AF-A0A8W8NQJ7-F1
#
_cell.length_a   1.000
_cell.length_b   1.000
_cell.length_c   1.000
_cell.angle_alpha   90.00
_cell.angle_beta   90.00
_cell.angle_gamma   90.00
#
_symmetry.space_group_name_H-M   'P 1'
#
loop_
_entity.id
_entity.type
_entity.pdbx_description
1 polymer ?
#
loop_
_entity_poly.entity_id
_entity_poly.type
_entity_poly.pdbx_seq_one_letter_code
_entity_poly.pdbx_strand_id
1 'polypeptide(L)'
;LPFLPPEHVEETFHHLDRKANNDQLDSLLEYVWCQWIRNPTFPVKNWSVFMLSVRTNNDLEGWHNRINNKVNRSGKVPFYLLLVELYGEAKNIPLI
;
A
#
# COMPACT_ATOMS: atom_id res chain seq x y z
N LEU A 1 -11.50 2.70 -4.67
CA LEU A 1 -11.40 3.09 -3.25
C LEU A 1 -10.37 4.18 -2.98
N PRO A 2 -9.08 4.10 -3.40
CA PRO A 2 -8.06 5.07 -2.97
C PRO A 2 -8.26 6.49 -3.50
N PHE A 3 -9.04 6.67 -4.57
CA PHE A 3 -9.37 7.98 -5.13
C PHE A 3 -10.65 8.60 -4.53
N LEU A 4 -11.26 7.96 -3.52
CA LEU A 4 -12.44 8.49 -2.85
C LEU A 4 -12.02 9.31 -1.63
N PRO A 5 -12.80 10.34 -1.27
CA PRO A 5 -12.70 10.96 0.04
C PRO A 5 -12.70 9.86 1.12
N PRO A 6 -11.78 9.90 2.12
CA PRO A 6 -11.68 8.86 3.15
C PRO A 6 -13.02 8.50 3.80
N GLU A 7 -13.87 9.49 4.02
CA GLU A 7 -15.21 9.37 4.60
C GLU A 7 -16.19 8.54 3.74
N HIS A 8 -15.97 8.42 2.43
CA HIS A 8 -16.85 7.68 1.51
C HIS A 8 -16.31 6.28 1.19
N VAL A 9 -15.10 5.93 1.64
CA VAL A 9 -14.44 4.67 1.30
C VAL A 9 -15.22 3.47 1.85
N GLU A 10 -15.64 3.53 3.11
CA GLU A 10 -16.33 2.43 3.79
C GLU A 10 -17.69 2.14 3.15
N GLU A 11 -18.51 3.18 2.93
CA GLU A 11 -19.81 3.04 2.27
C GLU A 11 -19.66 2.45 0.85
N THR A 12 -18.69 2.94 0.08
CA THR A 12 -18.44 2.43 -1.27
C THR A 12 -17.95 0.98 -1.23
N PHE A 13 -17.12 0.61 -0.25
CA PHE A 13 -16.68 -0.77 -0.06
C PHE A 13 -17.88 -1.70 0.18
N HIS A 14 -18.82 -1.35 1.07
CA HIS A 14 -20.03 -2.15 1.30
C HIS A 14 -20.92 -2.30 0.06
N HIS A 15 -20.89 -1.34 -0.87
CA HIS A 15 -21.59 -1.49 -2.16
C HIS A 15 -20.88 -2.49 -3.09
N LEU A 16 -19.56 -2.54 -3.07
CA LEU A 16 -18.79 -3.54 -3.80
C LEU A 16 -18.96 -4.94 -3.20
N ASP A 17 -18.96 -5.01 -1.87
CA ASP A 17 -19.08 -6.24 -1.11
C ASP A 17 -20.40 -6.97 -1.42
N ARG A 18 -21.52 -6.24 -1.43
CA ARG A 18 -22.84 -6.77 -1.82
C ARG A 18 -22.93 -7.24 -3.27
N LYS A 19 -21.99 -6.85 -4.13
CA LYS A 19 -21.94 -7.26 -5.55
C LYS A 19 -21.04 -8.47 -5.79
N ALA A 20 -20.32 -8.92 -4.77
CA ALA A 20 -19.54 -10.14 -4.86
C ALA A 20 -20.47 -11.32 -5.14
N ASN A 21 -20.03 -12.22 -6.04
CA ASN A 21 -20.87 -13.28 -6.57
C ASN A 21 -20.18 -14.65 -6.56
N ASN A 22 -19.02 -14.74 -5.92
CA ASN A 22 -18.24 -15.97 -5.82
C ASN A 22 -17.31 -15.93 -4.59
N ASP A 23 -17.01 -17.12 -4.07
CA ASP A 23 -16.24 -17.30 -2.84
C ASP A 23 -14.83 -16.69 -2.89
N GLN A 24 -14.21 -16.62 -4.07
CA GLN A 24 -12.88 -16.04 -4.24
C GLN A 24 -12.93 -14.51 -4.04
N LEU A 25 -13.96 -13.87 -4.58
CA LEU A 25 -14.18 -12.44 -4.42
C LEU A 25 -14.59 -12.10 -2.98
N ASP A 26 -15.43 -12.92 -2.35
CA ASP A 26 -15.78 -12.77 -0.93
C ASP A 26 -14.52 -12.86 -0.04
N SER A 27 -13.67 -13.86 -0.27
CA SER A 27 -12.41 -14.02 0.46
C SER A 27 -11.47 -12.82 0.29
N LEU A 28 -11.39 -12.27 -0.92
CA LEU A 28 -10.60 -11.08 -1.21
C LEU A 28 -11.15 -9.85 -0.47
N LEU A 29 -12.47 -9.66 -0.52
CA LEU A 29 -13.12 -8.52 0.11
C LEU A 29 -13.01 -8.59 1.63
N GLU A 30 -13.17 -9.77 2.24
CA GLU A 30 -12.94 -9.97 3.67
C GLU A 30 -11.49 -9.61 4.07
N TYR A 31 -10.51 -10.03 3.27
CA TYR A 31 -9.12 -9.62 3.48
C TYR A 31 -8.95 -8.09 3.40
N VAL A 32 -9.53 -7.45 2.38
CA VAL A 32 -9.45 -6.00 2.20
C VAL A 32 -10.11 -5.27 3.37
N TRP A 33 -11.28 -5.73 3.81
CA TRP A 33 -12.01 -5.19 4.95
C TRP A 33 -11.15 -5.23 6.22
N CYS A 34 -10.61 -6.41 6.54
CA CYS A 34 -9.80 -6.62 7.73
C CYS A 34 -8.48 -5.86 7.71
N GLN A 35 -7.80 -5.78 6.56
CA GLN A 35 -6.44 -5.22 6.48
C GLN A 35 -6.40 -3.72 6.17
N TRP A 36 -7.34 -3.22 5.36
CA TRP A 36 -7.24 -1.88 4.78
C TRP A 36 -8.35 -0.93 5.21
N ILE A 37 -9.53 -1.45 5.57
CA ILE A 37 -10.66 -0.62 6.00
C ILE A 37 -10.72 -0.50 7.53
N ARG A 38 -10.73 -1.63 8.25
CA ARG A 38 -10.91 -1.66 9.71
C ARG A 38 -9.59 -1.64 10.52
N ASN A 39 -8.45 -1.90 9.89
CA ASN A 39 -7.18 -2.00 10.60
C ASN A 39 -6.69 -0.61 11.08
N PRO A 40 -6.49 -0.40 12.39
CA PRO A 40 -6.01 0.88 12.91
C PRO A 40 -4.55 1.18 12.58
N THR A 41 -3.75 0.18 12.15
CA THR A 41 -2.33 0.34 11.82
C THR A 41 -2.13 1.26 10.61
N PHE A 42 -2.98 1.12 9.61
CA PHE A 42 -2.96 1.95 8.39
C PHE A 42 -4.37 2.46 8.07
N PRO A 43 -4.85 3.50 8.79
CA PRO A 43 -6.17 4.07 8.57
C PRO A 43 -6.37 4.55 7.13
N VAL A 44 -7.61 4.59 6.66
CA VAL A 44 -7.98 5.00 5.29
C VAL A 44 -7.32 6.32 4.85
N LYS A 45 -7.28 7.31 5.73
CA LYS A 45 -6.66 8.62 5.48
C LYS A 45 -5.17 8.55 5.15
N ASN A 46 -4.46 7.48 5.54
CA ASN A 46 -3.03 7.32 5.32
C ASN A 46 -2.72 6.80 3.91
N TRP A 47 -3.67 6.11 3.25
CA TRP A 47 -3.46 5.52 1.93
C TRP A 47 -4.40 6.07 0.86
N SER A 48 -5.46 6.79 1.23
CA SER A 48 -6.27 7.53 0.26
C SER A 48 -5.42 8.62 -0.41
N VAL A 49 -5.57 8.71 -1.73
CA VAL A 49 -4.89 9.69 -2.59
C VAL A 49 -5.88 10.70 -3.17
N PHE A 50 -7.07 10.79 -2.58
CA PHE A 50 -8.06 11.78 -2.98
C PHE A 50 -7.47 13.20 -2.90
N MET A 51 -7.56 13.93 -4.01
CA MET A 51 -6.99 15.28 -4.19
C MET A 51 -5.46 15.38 -4.04
N LEU A 52 -4.72 14.26 -4.03
CA LEU A 52 -3.26 14.29 -4.08
C LEU A 52 -2.80 14.26 -5.55
N SER A 53 -1.90 15.17 -5.92
CA SER A 53 -1.28 15.18 -7.27
C SER A 53 -0.25 14.06 -7.46
N VAL A 54 0.13 13.39 -6.38
CA VAL A 54 1.21 12.41 -6.33
C VAL A 54 0.75 11.09 -6.94
N ARG A 55 1.48 10.61 -7.95
CA ARG A 55 1.33 9.25 -8.49
C ARG A 55 2.10 8.27 -7.61
N THR A 56 1.54 7.96 -6.45
CA THR A 56 2.10 7.05 -5.44
C THR A 56 2.63 5.75 -6.03
N ASN A 57 1.97 5.22 -7.07
CA ASN A 57 2.45 4.01 -7.75
C ASN A 57 3.83 4.19 -8.40
N ASN A 58 4.06 5.29 -9.11
CA ASN A 58 5.35 5.52 -9.80
C ASN A 58 6.48 5.77 -8.80
N ASP A 59 6.18 6.47 -7.70
CA ASP A 59 7.15 6.71 -6.64
C ASP A 59 7.49 5.42 -5.90
N LEU A 60 6.49 4.59 -5.58
CA LEU A 60 6.67 3.27 -4.97
C LEU A 60 7.43 2.30 -5.88
N GLU A 61 7.10 2.24 -7.18
CA GLU A 61 7.84 1.45 -8.16
C GLU A 61 9.29 1.94 -8.28
N GLY A 62 9.51 3.25 -8.29
CA GLY A 62 10.84 3.85 -8.29
C GLY A 62 11.65 3.45 -7.04
N TRP A 63 11.03 3.48 -5.87
CA TRP A 63 11.61 3.00 -4.61
C TRP A 63 11.99 1.53 -4.66
N HIS A 64 11.05 0.67 -5.08
CA HIS A 64 11.31 -0.77 -5.22
C HIS A 64 12.45 -1.06 -6.20
N ASN A 65 12.48 -0.37 -7.34
CA ASN A 65 13.55 -0.54 -8.33
C ASN A 65 14.91 -0.14 -7.77
N ARG A 66 15.02 0.98 -7.03
CA ARG A 66 16.28 1.38 -6.39
C ARG A 66 16.75 0.37 -5.36
N ILE A 67 15.87 -0.08 -4.47
CA ILE A 67 16.21 -1.09 -3.46
C ILE A 67 16.66 -2.38 -4.14
N ASN A 68 15.86 -2.90 -5.08
CA ASN A 68 16.17 -4.13 -5.82
C ASN A 68 17.51 -4.03 -6.55
N ASN A 69 17.81 -2.90 -7.21
CA ASN A 69 19.10 -2.72 -7.89
C ASN A 69 20.30 -2.73 -6.91
N LYS A 70 20.12 -2.30 -5.66
CA LYS A 70 21.20 -2.30 -4.66
C LYS A 70 21.41 -3.67 -4.04
N VAL A 71 20.32 -4.38 -3.72
CA VAL A 71 20.37 -5.64 -2.96
C VAL A 71 20.38 -6.90 -3.83
N ASN A 72 19.77 -6.88 -5.01
CA ASN A 72 19.58 -8.07 -5.84
C ASN A 72 20.79 -8.31 -6.74
N ARG A 73 21.92 -8.66 -6.13
CA ARG A 73 23.18 -8.85 -6.86
C ARG A 73 23.36 -10.25 -7.43
N SER A 74 22.74 -11.30 -6.85
CA SER A 74 22.74 -12.69 -7.38
C SER A 74 21.99 -13.72 -6.48
N GLY A 75 20.97 -13.33 -5.69
CA GLY A 75 20.28 -14.31 -4.84
C GLY A 75 19.52 -13.73 -3.65
N LYS A 76 19.15 -14.61 -2.70
CA LYS A 76 18.45 -14.22 -1.47
C LYS A 76 19.26 -13.17 -0.71
N VAL A 77 18.60 -12.07 -0.36
CA VAL A 77 19.20 -10.95 0.36
C VAL A 77 19.14 -11.24 1.87
N PRO A 78 20.29 -11.25 2.59
CA PRO A 78 20.28 -11.29 4.05
C PRO A 78 19.51 -10.11 4.63
N PHE A 79 18.66 -10.36 5.63
CA PHE A 79 17.77 -9.34 6.20
C PHE A 79 18.50 -8.09 6.70
N TYR A 80 19.69 -8.25 7.31
CA TYR A 80 20.46 -7.11 7.81
C TYR A 80 20.96 -6.18 6.68
N LEU A 81 21.27 -6.72 5.50
CA LEU A 81 21.66 -5.90 4.35
C LEU A 81 20.45 -5.13 3.80
N LEU A 82 19.27 -5.77 3.78
CA LEU A 82 18.03 -5.10 3.42
C LEU A 82 17.72 -3.94 4.37
N LEU A 83 17.90 -4.13 5.69
CA LEU A 83 17.68 -3.07 6.69
C LEU A 83 18.57 -1.84 6.47
N VAL A 84 19.85 -2.04 6.14
CA VAL A 84 20.77 -0.94 5.85
C VAL A 84 20.30 -0.12 4.65
N GLU A 85 19.86 -0.80 3.58
CA GLU A 85 19.37 -0.12 2.38
C GLU A 85 18.04 0.59 2.61
N LEU A 86 17.10 -0.04 3.33
CA LEU A 86 15.82 0.58 3.71
C LEU A 86 16.04 1.84 4.53
N TYR A 87 16.96 1.80 5.50
CA TYR A 87 17.30 2.96 6.31
C TYR A 87 17.94 4.08 5.48
N GLY A 88 18.79 3.72 4.52
CA GLY A 88 19.39 4.67 3.58
C GLY A 88 18.35 5.37 2.70
N GLU A 89 17.37 4.64 2.16
CA GLU A 89 16.28 5.22 1.37
C GLU A 89 15.37 6.12 2.25
N ALA A 90 15.06 5.71 3.48
CA ALA A 90 14.22 6.47 4.41
C ALA A 90 14.77 7.87 4.71
N LYS A 91 16.10 8.04 4.76
CA LYS A 91 16.74 9.34 4.95
C LYS A 91 16.50 10.34 3.81
N ASN A 92 16.14 9.85 2.62
CA ASN A 92 15.89 10.69 1.45
C ASN A 92 14.42 11.14 1.37
N ILE A 93 13.56 10.70 2.29
CA ILE A 93 12.19 11.18 2.39
C ILE A 93 12.22 12.52 3.15
N PRO A 94 11.75 13.62 2.54
CA PRO A 94 11.59 14.87 3.27
C PRO A 94 10.58 14.66 4.39
N LEU A 95 10.98 14.96 5.63
CA LEU A 95 10.06 15.05 6.76
C LEU A 95 9.24 16.33 6.56
N ILE A 96 7.95 16.16 6.26
CA ILE A 96 6.96 17.24 6.16
C ILE A 96 6.49 17.61 7.56
#